data_AF-A0A535NUG5-F1
#
_entry.id   AF-A0A535NUG5-F1
#
_cell.length_a   1.000
_cell.length_b   1.000
_cell.length_c   1.000
_cell.angle_alpha   90.00
_cell.angle_beta   90.00
_cell.angle_gamma   90.00
#
_symmetry.space_group_name_H-M   'P 1'
#
loop_
_entity.id
_entity.type
_entity.pdbx_description
1 polymer ?
#
loop_
_entity_poly.entity_id
_entity_poly.type
_entity_poly.pdbx_seq_one_letter_code
_entity_poly.pdbx_strand_id
1 'polypeptide(L)'
;MGPWRWRATPAGRLAGLLSAGVVLAACAQPTAQHPTPKAAATAQPRCQATPGHRGDSSPGMGPIAAGRVALGPGMALTPSPNLVASTRGEPLEISGVVYDQRCRPLAGSRIELWQANANGAYGPPQGTGEIRCCYLQGAVETDAGGRYVVDTIKPGSYMGPPTVPGHIHFWVSHPGEQSLSIELNFGNNPSVPADAGPVVPLRASGSGLQATFDIVL
;
A
#
# COMPACT_ATOMS: atom_id res chain seq x y z
N MET A 1 -36.09 106.46 -10.59
CA MET A 1 -37.26 106.91 -11.37
C MET A 1 -38.00 105.65 -11.80
N GLY A 2 -39.17 105.35 -11.22
CA GLY A 2 -40.07 104.32 -11.75
C GLY A 2 -40.81 104.84 -12.99
N PRO A 3 -41.96 104.28 -13.42
CA PRO A 3 -42.64 103.01 -13.08
C PRO A 3 -42.72 102.10 -14.35
N TRP A 4 -43.44 100.97 -14.40
CA TRP A 4 -44.82 100.87 -14.88
C TRP A 4 -45.35 99.44 -14.71
N ARG A 5 -46.59 99.35 -14.24
CA ARG A 5 -47.46 98.17 -14.16
C ARG A 5 -48.05 97.87 -15.55
N TRP A 6 -48.51 96.64 -15.81
CA TRP A 6 -49.88 96.36 -16.31
C TRP A 6 -50.22 94.86 -16.16
N ARG A 7 -51.48 94.62 -15.76
CA ARG A 7 -52.18 93.33 -15.67
C ARG A 7 -52.93 93.06 -16.97
N ALA A 8 -53.15 91.79 -17.32
CA ALA A 8 -54.35 91.35 -18.05
C ALA A 8 -54.60 89.83 -17.84
N THR A 9 -55.79 89.52 -17.33
CA THR A 9 -56.55 88.24 -17.38
C THR A 9 -57.33 88.15 -18.71
N PRO A 10 -57.98 87.04 -19.16
CA PRO A 10 -58.65 86.00 -18.36
C PRO A 10 -58.60 84.55 -18.88
N ALA A 11 -59.34 83.71 -18.16
CA ALA A 11 -59.49 82.26 -18.23
C ALA A 11 -60.05 81.70 -19.55
N GLY A 12 -59.61 80.48 -19.88
CA GLY A 12 -60.29 79.54 -20.77
C GLY A 12 -60.14 78.13 -20.22
N ARG A 13 -61.27 77.49 -19.85
CA ARG A 13 -61.32 76.08 -19.48
C ARG A 13 -61.27 75.23 -20.74
N LEU A 14 -60.43 74.20 -20.77
CA LEU A 14 -60.59 73.05 -21.66
C LEU A 14 -60.15 71.78 -20.93
N ALA A 15 -61.08 70.84 -20.85
CA ALA A 15 -60.91 69.50 -20.32
C ALA A 15 -60.02 68.67 -21.26
N GLY A 16 -59.16 67.82 -20.69
CA GLY A 16 -58.32 66.92 -21.48
C GLY A 16 -57.63 65.86 -20.62
N LEU A 17 -58.26 64.69 -20.57
CA LEU A 17 -57.66 63.34 -20.52
C LEU A 17 -56.47 63.13 -19.56
N LEU A 18 -56.76 62.57 -18.38
CA LEU A 18 -55.78 61.89 -17.53
C LEU A 18 -55.18 60.70 -18.28
N SER A 19 -53.99 60.88 -18.82
CA SER A 19 -53.14 59.76 -19.27
C SER A 19 -52.36 59.26 -18.07
N ALA A 20 -52.67 58.05 -17.60
CA ALA A 20 -51.89 57.36 -16.58
C ALA A 20 -50.50 57.05 -17.16
N GLY A 21 -49.51 57.87 -16.83
CA GLY A 21 -48.10 57.56 -17.08
C GLY A 21 -47.65 56.47 -16.11
N VAL A 22 -47.49 55.25 -16.62
CA VAL A 22 -46.79 54.18 -15.91
C VAL A 22 -45.31 54.55 -15.87
N VAL A 23 -44.81 55.00 -14.73
CA VAL A 23 -43.38 55.09 -14.46
C VAL A 23 -42.88 53.67 -14.22
N LEU A 24 -42.25 53.08 -15.24
CA LEU A 24 -41.48 51.85 -15.09
C LEU A 24 -40.22 52.18 -14.28
N ALA A 25 -40.28 51.99 -12.96
CA ALA A 25 -39.10 51.91 -12.13
C ALA A 25 -38.29 50.68 -12.58
N ALA A 26 -37.20 50.91 -13.31
CA ALA A 26 -36.26 49.87 -13.64
C ALA A 26 -35.54 49.45 -12.36
N CYS A 27 -35.97 48.32 -11.79
CA CYS A 27 -35.22 47.63 -10.74
C CYS A 27 -33.89 47.17 -11.35
N ALA A 28 -32.79 47.87 -11.09
CA ALA A 28 -31.45 47.36 -11.33
C ALA A 28 -31.24 46.17 -10.38
N GLN A 29 -31.29 44.95 -10.91
CA GLN A 29 -31.01 43.76 -10.13
C GLN A 29 -29.50 43.68 -9.85
N PRO A 30 -29.08 43.36 -8.61
CA PRO A 30 -27.69 43.08 -8.32
C PRO A 30 -27.25 41.87 -9.17
N THR A 31 -26.17 42.02 -9.92
CA THR A 31 -25.53 40.89 -10.60
C THR A 31 -25.10 39.87 -9.54
N ALA A 32 -25.82 38.75 -9.48
CA ALA A 32 -25.41 37.60 -8.68
C ALA A 32 -24.05 37.13 -9.22
N GLN A 33 -23.01 37.30 -8.42
CA GLN A 33 -21.71 36.69 -8.68
C GLN A 33 -21.90 35.18 -8.53
N HIS A 34 -21.94 34.45 -9.64
CA HIS A 34 -21.88 32.99 -9.58
C HIS A 34 -20.53 32.61 -8.99
N PRO A 35 -20.49 31.90 -7.84
CA PRO A 35 -19.24 31.34 -7.36
C PRO A 35 -18.72 30.35 -8.41
N THR A 36 -17.49 30.56 -8.86
CA THR A 36 -16.80 29.59 -9.70
C THR A 36 -16.75 28.25 -8.95
N PRO A 37 -17.19 27.14 -9.57
CA PRO A 37 -17.10 25.84 -8.92
C PRO A 37 -15.62 25.55 -8.66
N LYS A 38 -15.24 25.50 -7.37
CA LYS A 38 -13.93 25.02 -6.94
C LYS A 38 -13.77 23.61 -7.50
N ALA A 39 -12.85 23.44 -8.45
CA ALA A 39 -12.56 22.14 -9.03
C ALA A 39 -12.37 21.14 -7.89
N ALA A 40 -13.26 20.14 -7.81
CA ALA A 40 -13.10 19.05 -6.87
C ALA A 40 -11.77 18.38 -7.21
N ALA A 41 -10.80 18.48 -6.28
CA ALA A 41 -9.52 17.80 -6.44
C ALA A 41 -9.82 16.32 -6.67
N THR A 42 -9.44 15.82 -7.85
CA THR A 42 -9.61 14.42 -8.21
C THR A 42 -8.88 13.61 -7.16
N ALA A 43 -9.59 12.78 -6.39
CA ALA A 43 -8.97 11.93 -5.39
C ALA A 43 -7.91 11.07 -6.07
N GLN A 44 -6.65 11.19 -5.64
CA GLN A 44 -5.56 10.39 -6.20
C GLN A 44 -5.87 8.90 -5.98
N PRO A 45 -5.57 8.03 -6.96
CA PRO A 45 -5.73 6.59 -6.77
C PRO A 45 -4.88 6.13 -5.58
N ARG A 46 -5.48 5.33 -4.71
CA ARG A 46 -4.80 4.73 -3.54
C ARG A 46 -4.54 3.26 -3.82
N CYS A 47 -3.34 2.81 -3.52
CA CYS A 47 -3.02 1.39 -3.53
C CYS A 47 -3.69 0.72 -2.33
N GLN A 48 -4.22 -0.48 -2.54
CA GLN A 48 -4.76 -1.27 -1.46
C GLN A 48 -3.62 -1.77 -0.59
N ALA A 49 -3.69 -1.50 0.72
CA ALA A 49 -2.70 -1.98 1.68
C ALA A 49 -2.62 -3.51 1.65
N THR A 50 -1.40 -4.04 1.73
CA THR A 50 -1.19 -5.49 1.76
C THR A 50 -1.77 -6.07 3.06
N PRO A 51 -2.59 -7.15 2.99
CA PRO A 51 -3.07 -7.83 4.19
C PRO A 51 -1.92 -8.34 5.07
N GLY A 52 -2.06 -8.17 6.38
CA GLY A 52 -1.10 -8.64 7.37
C GLY A 52 -1.29 -7.95 8.72
N HIS A 53 -0.43 -8.29 9.68
CA HIS A 53 -0.48 -7.73 11.02
C HIS A 53 0.44 -6.52 11.15
N ARG A 54 -0.09 -5.41 11.68
CA ARG A 54 0.68 -4.20 11.95
C ARG A 54 1.32 -4.25 13.33
N GLY A 55 2.55 -3.75 13.44
CA GLY A 55 3.26 -3.66 14.71
C GLY A 55 4.69 -3.12 14.55
N ASP A 56 5.40 -2.92 15.65
CA ASP A 56 6.72 -2.25 15.63
C ASP A 56 7.88 -3.17 16.09
N SER A 57 7.58 -4.43 16.43
CA SER A 57 8.58 -5.39 16.93
C SER A 57 9.30 -6.11 15.79
N SER A 58 10.44 -5.56 15.35
CA SER A 58 11.33 -6.21 14.37
C SER A 58 11.88 -7.56 14.90
N PRO A 59 11.95 -8.60 14.06
CA PRO A 59 12.61 -9.87 14.40
C PRO A 59 14.12 -9.77 14.62
N GLY A 60 14.78 -8.73 14.10
CA GLY A 60 16.22 -8.50 14.27
C GLY A 60 17.12 -9.34 13.35
N MET A 61 16.64 -9.74 12.17
CA MET A 61 17.42 -10.50 11.17
C MET A 61 18.52 -9.64 10.55
N GLY A 62 19.73 -10.18 10.41
CA GLY A 62 20.86 -9.52 9.77
C GLY A 62 21.91 -10.54 9.29
N PRO A 63 22.91 -10.11 8.49
CA PRO A 63 23.09 -8.78 7.89
C PRO A 63 22.04 -8.46 6.80
N ILE A 64 21.90 -7.18 6.45
CA ILE A 64 20.97 -6.71 5.42
C ILE A 64 21.70 -6.65 4.07
N ALA A 65 21.18 -7.34 3.06
CA ALA A 65 21.68 -7.30 1.70
C ALA A 65 21.02 -6.18 0.88
N ALA A 66 21.71 -5.63 -0.11
CA ALA A 66 21.17 -4.57 -0.98
C ALA A 66 20.42 -5.17 -2.17
N GLY A 67 19.12 -4.95 -2.26
CA GLY A 67 18.25 -5.29 -3.39
C GLY A 67 18.01 -6.79 -3.64
N ARG A 68 18.91 -7.69 -3.22
CA ARG A 68 18.78 -9.14 -3.37
C ARG A 68 19.36 -9.89 -2.18
N VAL A 69 18.64 -10.88 -1.64
CA VAL A 69 19.12 -11.76 -0.56
C VAL A 69 18.89 -13.22 -0.91
N ALA A 70 19.83 -14.10 -0.56
CA ALA A 70 19.60 -15.53 -0.53
C ALA A 70 19.33 -15.97 0.91
N LEU A 71 18.22 -16.65 1.17
CA LEU A 71 17.93 -17.15 2.51
C LEU A 71 18.87 -18.31 2.83
N GLY A 72 19.47 -18.26 4.01
CA GLY A 72 20.40 -19.28 4.49
C GLY A 72 20.12 -19.66 5.93
N PRO A 73 20.85 -20.65 6.47
CA PRO A 73 20.80 -20.95 7.89
C PRO A 73 21.19 -19.70 8.70
N GLY A 74 20.36 -19.25 9.63
CA GLY A 74 20.70 -18.13 10.51
C GLY A 74 20.66 -18.46 12.00
N MET A 75 20.81 -17.45 12.88
CA MET A 75 21.04 -17.57 14.34
C MET A 75 22.34 -18.29 14.72
N ALA A 76 23.48 -17.73 14.30
CA ALA A 76 24.83 -18.18 14.70
C ALA A 76 25.10 -19.69 14.47
N LEU A 77 24.34 -20.35 13.59
CA LEU A 77 24.55 -21.75 13.27
C LEU A 77 25.86 -21.88 12.49
N THR A 78 26.73 -22.77 12.95
CA THR A 78 27.93 -23.11 12.19
C THR A 78 27.54 -24.04 11.04
N PRO A 79 27.92 -23.72 9.78
CA PRO A 79 27.68 -24.62 8.65
C PRO A 79 28.23 -26.03 8.91
N SER A 80 27.40 -27.04 8.66
CA SER A 80 27.80 -28.44 8.63
C SER A 80 27.20 -29.11 7.39
N PRO A 81 27.74 -30.24 6.89
CA PRO A 81 27.15 -30.95 5.76
C PRO A 81 25.66 -31.27 5.95
N ASN A 82 25.25 -31.61 7.18
CA ASN A 82 23.85 -31.88 7.52
C ASN A 82 22.99 -30.61 7.45
N LEU A 83 23.51 -29.47 7.91
CA LEU A 83 22.82 -28.18 7.83
C LEU A 83 22.65 -27.74 6.37
N VAL A 84 23.68 -27.91 5.54
CA VAL A 84 23.61 -27.62 4.10
C VAL A 84 22.64 -28.58 3.39
N ALA A 85 22.63 -29.86 3.77
CA ALA A 85 21.67 -30.82 3.21
C ALA A 85 20.23 -30.44 3.57
N SER A 86 20.00 -29.87 4.75
CA SER A 86 18.66 -29.50 5.21
C SER A 86 18.09 -28.25 4.56
N THR A 87 18.89 -27.50 3.80
CA THR A 87 18.45 -26.36 3.00
C THR A 87 18.18 -26.72 1.53
N ARG A 88 18.25 -28.00 1.17
CA ARG A 88 17.92 -28.44 -0.20
C ARG A 88 16.40 -28.44 -0.41
N GLY A 89 15.99 -28.04 -1.60
CA GLY A 89 14.59 -27.97 -2.01
C GLY A 89 14.47 -27.47 -3.45
N GLU A 90 13.24 -27.36 -3.93
CA GLU A 90 12.94 -26.73 -5.22
C GLU A 90 13.28 -25.24 -5.15
N PRO A 91 14.21 -24.73 -5.98
CA PRO A 91 14.60 -23.32 -5.95
C PRO A 91 13.41 -22.40 -6.20
N LEU A 92 13.34 -21.29 -5.48
CA LEU A 92 12.29 -20.30 -5.57
C LEU A 92 12.90 -18.89 -5.53
N GLU A 93 12.63 -18.09 -6.55
CA GLU A 93 12.93 -16.66 -6.58
C GLU A 93 11.63 -15.86 -6.36
N ILE A 94 11.64 -14.93 -5.42
CA ILE A 94 10.53 -14.00 -5.17
C ILE A 94 11.03 -12.60 -5.45
N SER A 95 10.31 -11.85 -6.28
CA SER A 95 10.64 -10.46 -6.56
C SER A 95 9.42 -9.56 -6.43
N GLY A 96 9.64 -8.29 -6.15
CA GLY A 96 8.56 -7.33 -6.05
C GLY A 96 9.06 -5.93 -5.77
N VAL A 97 8.10 -5.03 -5.54
CA VAL A 97 8.31 -3.64 -5.18
C VAL A 97 7.54 -3.31 -3.90
N VAL A 98 8.17 -2.56 -3.00
CA VAL A 98 7.49 -1.98 -1.84
C VAL A 98 6.98 -0.59 -2.22
N TYR A 99 5.72 -0.31 -1.91
CA TYR A 99 5.03 0.95 -2.16
C TYR A 99 4.42 1.52 -0.88
N ASP A 100 4.13 2.82 -0.89
CA ASP A 100 3.18 3.44 0.04
C ASP A 100 1.73 3.33 -0.46
N GLN A 101 0.78 3.77 0.37
CA GLN A 101 -0.66 3.80 0.03
C GLN A 101 -1.02 4.75 -1.12
N ARG A 102 -0.08 5.58 -1.58
CA ARG A 102 -0.23 6.47 -2.77
C ARG A 102 0.44 5.86 -4.01
N CYS A 103 0.78 4.58 -3.96
CA CYS A 103 1.42 3.84 -5.04
C CYS A 103 2.81 4.37 -5.43
N ARG A 104 3.54 5.01 -4.50
CA ARG A 104 4.92 5.46 -4.73
C ARG A 104 5.89 4.39 -4.24
N PRO A 105 6.88 3.99 -5.05
CA PRO A 105 7.88 3.00 -4.62
C PRO A 105 8.73 3.54 -3.46
N LEU A 106 9.02 2.68 -2.49
CA LEU A 106 9.74 3.00 -1.25
C LEU A 106 11.15 2.40 -1.27
N ALA A 107 12.13 3.23 -1.59
CA ALA A 107 13.54 2.90 -1.47
C ALA A 107 13.98 2.81 0.00
N GLY A 108 14.93 1.92 0.31
CA GLY A 108 15.42 1.78 1.69
C GLY A 108 14.44 1.12 2.67
N SER A 109 13.43 0.42 2.16
CA SER A 109 12.54 -0.41 2.99
C SER A 109 13.30 -1.67 3.41
N ARG A 110 13.26 -2.01 4.70
CA ARG A 110 13.87 -3.23 5.23
C ARG A 110 12.85 -4.37 5.22
N ILE A 111 13.23 -5.48 4.63
CA ILE A 111 12.46 -6.73 4.61
C ILE A 111 13.26 -7.80 5.32
N GLU A 112 12.73 -8.33 6.42
CA GLU A 112 13.31 -9.43 7.17
C GLU A 112 12.47 -10.69 6.94
N LEU A 113 13.11 -11.79 6.56
CA LEU A 113 12.43 -13.00 6.11
C LEU A 113 12.85 -14.21 6.89
N TRP A 114 11.90 -15.12 7.12
CA TRP A 114 12.19 -16.45 7.61
C TRP A 114 11.19 -17.50 7.12
N GLN A 115 11.65 -18.74 7.00
CA GLN A 115 10.83 -19.87 6.61
C GLN A 115 11.40 -21.20 7.10
N ALA A 116 10.57 -22.25 7.00
CA ALA A 116 10.98 -23.63 7.14
C ALA A 116 11.73 -24.12 5.89
N ASN A 117 12.39 -25.26 5.99
CA ASN A 117 12.91 -25.96 4.81
C ASN A 117 11.81 -26.66 3.98
N ALA A 118 12.21 -27.36 2.92
CA ALA A 118 11.32 -28.11 2.03
C ALA A 118 10.51 -29.23 2.71
N ASN A 119 10.92 -29.67 3.91
CA ASN A 119 10.19 -30.68 4.70
C ASN A 119 9.30 -30.04 5.78
N GLY A 120 9.20 -28.70 5.83
CA GLY A 120 8.40 -28.00 6.83
C GLY A 120 9.06 -27.90 8.21
N ALA A 121 10.38 -28.14 8.31
CA ALA A 121 11.11 -28.04 9.58
C ALA A 121 11.78 -26.66 9.75
N TYR A 122 11.65 -26.09 10.95
CA TYR A 122 12.36 -24.88 11.41
C TYR A 122 13.51 -25.18 12.40
N GLY A 123 13.61 -26.44 12.86
CA GLY A 123 14.45 -26.88 13.99
C GLY A 123 13.94 -28.23 14.54
N PRO A 124 14.63 -28.88 15.51
CA PRO A 124 14.22 -30.18 16.04
C PRO A 124 12.78 -30.17 16.64
N PRO A 125 12.13 -31.34 16.73
CA PRO A 125 10.91 -31.61 15.96
C PRO A 125 9.60 -31.16 16.61
N GLN A 126 9.64 -30.66 17.86
CA GLN A 126 8.47 -30.23 18.65
C GLN A 126 8.87 -29.65 20.04
N GLY A 127 10.15 -29.40 20.38
CA GLY A 127 10.50 -29.03 21.76
C GLY A 127 11.92 -28.48 22.01
N THR A 128 11.98 -27.52 22.94
CA THR A 128 13.01 -27.12 23.93
C THR A 128 14.53 -27.33 23.69
N GLY A 129 15.02 -27.44 22.46
CA GLY A 129 16.46 -27.54 22.16
C GLY A 129 17.07 -26.25 21.59
N GLU A 130 18.27 -25.89 22.06
CA GLU A 130 19.01 -24.64 21.72
C GLU A 130 19.56 -24.56 20.28
N ILE A 131 19.39 -25.59 19.44
CA ILE A 131 19.93 -25.62 18.07
C ILE A 131 18.79 -25.68 17.05
N ARG A 132 18.54 -24.56 16.36
CA ARG A 132 17.52 -24.44 15.30
C ARG A 132 18.08 -24.85 13.93
N CYS A 133 18.19 -26.14 13.63
CA CYS A 133 18.52 -26.57 12.28
C CYS A 133 17.42 -26.17 11.28
N CYS A 134 17.74 -25.81 10.03
CA CYS A 134 16.73 -25.57 8.97
C CYS A 134 15.89 -24.27 9.07
N TYR A 135 16.21 -23.35 9.99
CA TYR A 135 15.66 -22.00 9.99
C TYR A 135 16.32 -21.15 8.89
N LEU A 136 15.66 -21.05 7.74
CA LEU A 136 16.16 -20.24 6.63
C LEU A 136 15.73 -18.79 6.86
N GLN A 137 16.68 -17.86 6.87
CA GLN A 137 16.42 -16.45 7.10
C GLN A 137 17.37 -15.55 6.31
N GLY A 138 17.01 -14.27 6.27
CA GLY A 138 17.81 -13.21 5.67
C GLY A 138 17.11 -11.87 5.79
N ALA A 139 17.82 -10.80 5.44
CA ALA A 139 17.25 -9.48 5.33
C ALA A 139 17.71 -8.80 4.04
N VAL A 140 16.82 -8.03 3.43
CA VAL A 140 17.09 -7.24 2.22
C VAL A 140 16.58 -5.81 2.39
N GLU A 141 17.34 -4.84 1.89
CA GLU A 141 16.93 -3.45 1.75
C GLU A 141 16.53 -3.19 0.29
N THR A 142 15.39 -2.52 0.08
CA THR A 142 14.91 -2.21 -1.28
C THR A 142 15.80 -1.18 -1.98
N ASP A 143 15.95 -1.34 -3.30
CA ASP A 143 16.72 -0.41 -4.12
C ASP A 143 16.03 0.96 -4.33
N ALA A 144 16.65 1.84 -5.12
CA ALA A 144 16.11 3.17 -5.42
C ALA A 144 14.71 3.16 -6.09
N GLY A 145 14.32 2.05 -6.72
CA GLY A 145 13.00 1.83 -7.30
C GLY A 145 12.05 1.06 -6.37
N GLY A 146 12.41 0.86 -5.11
CA GLY A 146 11.64 0.07 -4.14
C GLY A 146 11.70 -1.45 -4.38
N ARG A 147 12.59 -1.92 -5.26
CA ARG A 147 12.62 -3.32 -5.69
C ARG A 147 13.41 -4.19 -4.71
N TYR A 148 12.99 -5.45 -4.60
CA TYR A 148 13.71 -6.48 -3.88
C TYR A 148 13.64 -7.83 -4.61
N VAL A 149 14.61 -8.70 -4.33
CA VAL A 149 14.66 -10.10 -4.78
C VAL A 149 15.07 -10.99 -3.61
N VAL A 150 14.41 -12.14 -3.48
CA VAL A 150 14.72 -13.17 -2.49
C VAL A 150 14.94 -14.49 -3.22
N ASP A 151 16.12 -15.06 -3.07
CA ASP A 151 16.42 -16.43 -3.50
C ASP A 151 16.28 -17.38 -2.32
N THR A 152 15.51 -18.44 -2.49
CA THR A 152 15.26 -19.44 -1.45
C THR A 152 14.86 -20.77 -2.08
N ILE A 153 14.29 -21.67 -1.28
CA ILE A 153 13.59 -22.86 -1.70
C ILE A 153 12.11 -22.76 -1.34
N LYS A 154 11.25 -23.47 -2.08
CA LYS A 154 9.84 -23.60 -1.72
C LYS A 154 9.71 -24.30 -0.35
N PRO A 155 9.08 -23.66 0.66
CA PRO A 155 8.89 -24.28 1.98
C PRO A 155 7.92 -25.46 1.90
N GLY A 156 8.18 -26.48 2.72
CA GLY A 156 7.24 -27.57 2.96
C GLY A 156 6.14 -27.15 3.92
N SER A 157 5.04 -27.91 3.95
CA SER A 157 3.98 -27.73 4.96
C SER A 157 4.52 -28.02 6.35
N TYR A 158 4.22 -27.15 7.31
CA TYR A 158 4.60 -27.34 8.70
C TYR A 158 3.75 -28.46 9.32
N MET A 159 4.40 -29.54 9.75
CA MET A 159 3.73 -30.71 10.31
C MET A 159 3.36 -30.47 11.79
N GLY A 160 2.06 -30.36 12.05
CA GLY A 160 1.44 -30.27 13.37
C GLY A 160 -0.08 -30.48 13.24
N PRO A 161 -0.83 -30.63 14.35
CA PRO A 161 -2.29 -30.52 14.33
C PRO A 161 -2.72 -29.06 14.64
N PRO A 162 -3.28 -28.30 13.68
CA PRO A 162 -3.49 -28.62 12.26
C PRO A 162 -2.23 -28.43 11.41
N THR A 163 -2.19 -29.09 10.25
CA THR A 163 -1.09 -28.92 9.28
C THR A 163 -1.24 -27.58 8.59
N VAL A 164 -0.19 -26.76 8.62
CA VAL A 164 -0.19 -25.42 8.01
C VAL A 164 0.53 -25.50 6.66
N PRO A 165 -0.06 -24.99 5.56
CA PRO A 165 0.62 -24.89 4.27
C PRO A 165 1.96 -24.16 4.38
N GLY A 166 2.92 -24.54 3.53
CA GLY A 166 4.22 -23.87 3.47
C GLY A 166 4.06 -22.39 3.11
N HIS A 167 4.61 -21.52 3.95
CA HIS A 167 4.58 -20.06 3.81
C HIS A 167 5.95 -19.47 4.15
N ILE A 168 6.15 -18.22 3.77
CA ILE A 168 7.34 -17.43 4.13
C ILE A 168 6.85 -16.23 4.92
N HIS A 169 7.49 -15.97 6.06
CA HIS A 169 7.23 -14.78 6.82
C HIS A 169 8.01 -13.59 6.27
N PHE A 170 7.34 -12.45 6.17
CA PHE A 170 7.94 -11.17 5.86
C PHE A 170 7.64 -10.21 7.01
N TRP A 171 8.68 -9.54 7.50
CA TRP A 171 8.55 -8.33 8.29
C TRP A 171 9.09 -7.16 7.50
N VAL A 172 8.24 -6.18 7.19
CA VAL A 172 8.56 -5.05 6.32
C VAL A 172 8.46 -3.76 7.11
N SER A 173 9.51 -2.96 7.10
CA SER A 173 9.52 -1.64 7.74
C SER A 173 10.13 -0.57 6.84
N HIS A 174 9.64 0.66 6.98
CA HIS A 174 10.15 1.83 6.28
C HIS A 174 9.98 3.08 7.18
N PRO A 175 10.95 4.02 7.21
CA PRO A 175 10.80 5.24 7.99
C PRO A 175 9.53 6.03 7.64
N GLY A 176 8.67 6.27 8.62
CA GLY A 176 7.42 7.01 8.43
C GLY A 176 6.23 6.15 7.99
N GLU A 177 6.41 4.84 7.78
CA GLU A 177 5.33 3.89 7.54
C GLU A 177 5.16 2.93 8.73
N GLN A 178 3.97 2.40 8.92
CA GLN A 178 3.73 1.38 9.95
C GLN A 178 4.20 0.01 9.47
N SER A 179 5.06 -0.66 10.25
CA SER A 179 5.61 -1.97 9.84
C SER A 179 4.52 -3.02 9.71
N LEU A 180 4.79 -4.00 8.85
CA LEU A 180 3.84 -5.02 8.41
C LEU A 180 4.47 -6.41 8.51
N SER A 181 3.82 -7.29 9.26
CA SER A 181 4.07 -8.73 9.30
C SER A 181 3.13 -9.46 8.35
N ILE A 182 3.68 -10.33 7.51
CA ILE A 182 2.96 -11.04 6.46
C ILE A 182 3.36 -12.51 6.50
N GLU A 183 2.38 -13.40 6.36
CA GLU A 183 2.61 -14.79 5.97
C GLU A 183 2.27 -14.93 4.48
N LEU A 184 3.31 -14.99 3.64
CA LEU A 184 3.15 -15.15 2.20
C LEU A 184 2.91 -16.62 1.88
N ASN A 185 1.74 -16.91 1.32
CA ASN A 185 1.31 -18.25 0.93
C ASN A 185 1.42 -18.44 -0.59
N PHE A 186 1.41 -19.69 -1.03
CA PHE A 186 1.58 -20.04 -2.45
C PHE A 186 0.46 -20.95 -2.99
N GLY A 187 0.07 -20.72 -4.25
CA GLY A 187 -0.83 -21.60 -5.02
C GLY A 187 -2.32 -21.41 -4.74
N ASN A 188 -3.15 -22.40 -5.09
CA ASN A 188 -4.61 -22.38 -4.88
C ASN A 188 -5.03 -23.31 -3.75
N ASN A 189 -4.19 -23.48 -2.72
CA ASN A 189 -4.40 -24.50 -1.70
C ASN A 189 -5.66 -24.18 -0.86
N PRO A 190 -6.74 -24.98 -0.95
CA PRO A 190 -7.98 -24.72 -0.22
C PRO A 190 -7.83 -24.84 1.30
N SER A 191 -6.68 -25.35 1.78
CA SER A 191 -6.33 -25.41 3.20
C SER A 191 -5.71 -24.13 3.75
N VAL A 192 -5.48 -23.09 2.94
CA VAL A 192 -5.04 -21.77 3.44
C VAL A 192 -6.30 -21.02 3.92
N PRO A 193 -6.42 -20.70 5.23
CA PRO A 193 -7.50 -19.86 5.72
C PRO A 193 -7.54 -18.50 5.00
N ALA A 194 -8.73 -17.92 4.83
CA ALA A 194 -8.89 -16.64 4.13
C ALA A 194 -8.15 -15.47 4.81
N ASP A 195 -7.81 -15.62 6.09
CA ASP A 195 -7.08 -14.67 6.93
C ASP A 195 -5.59 -15.00 7.08
N ALA A 196 -5.09 -16.08 6.47
CA ALA A 196 -3.69 -16.52 6.59
C ALA A 196 -2.67 -15.67 5.81
N GLY A 197 -3.12 -14.57 5.19
CA GLY A 197 -2.27 -13.63 4.45
C GLY A 197 -2.37 -13.77 2.93
N PRO A 198 -1.58 -12.97 2.18
CA PRO A 198 -1.60 -12.97 0.72
C PRO A 198 -1.20 -14.32 0.13
N VAL A 199 -1.85 -14.70 -0.97
CA VAL A 199 -1.55 -15.92 -1.72
C VAL A 199 -1.08 -15.54 -3.12
N VAL A 200 0.12 -15.99 -3.52
CA VAL A 200 0.69 -15.69 -4.84
C VAL A 200 0.84 -16.96 -5.70
N PRO A 201 0.64 -16.85 -7.03
CA PRO A 201 0.87 -17.97 -7.93
C PRO A 201 2.37 -18.23 -8.10
N LEU A 202 2.73 -19.51 -8.19
CA LEU A 202 4.06 -19.95 -8.57
C LEU A 202 4.11 -20.22 -10.08
N ARG A 203 5.17 -19.75 -10.73
CA ARG A 203 5.44 -20.00 -12.15
C ARG A 203 6.75 -20.78 -12.29
N ALA A 204 6.79 -21.76 -13.20
CA ALA A 204 8.04 -22.43 -13.53
C ALA A 204 9.00 -21.45 -14.24
N SER A 205 10.28 -21.49 -13.89
CA SER A 205 11.33 -20.70 -14.51
C SER A 205 12.65 -21.47 -14.49
N GLY A 206 13.15 -21.85 -15.68
CA GLY A 206 14.37 -22.65 -15.80
C GLY A 206 14.28 -23.95 -14.97
N SER A 207 15.18 -24.09 -14.00
CA SER A 207 15.24 -25.25 -13.08
C SER A 207 14.51 -25.03 -11.74
N GLY A 208 13.70 -23.98 -11.60
CA GLY A 208 13.01 -23.66 -10.34
C GLY A 208 11.70 -22.91 -10.54
N LEU A 209 11.32 -22.17 -9.51
CA LEU A 209 10.07 -21.44 -9.41
C LEU A 209 10.30 -19.94 -9.27
N GLN A 210 9.31 -19.17 -9.70
CA GLN A 210 9.24 -17.73 -9.51
C GLN A 210 7.89 -17.31 -8.96
N ALA A 211 7.90 -16.30 -8.07
CA ALA A 211 6.72 -15.57 -7.65
C ALA A 211 6.97 -14.05 -7.71
N THR A 212 5.89 -13.29 -7.95
CA THR A 212 5.90 -11.83 -7.83
C THR A 212 5.05 -11.44 -6.62
N PHE A 213 5.58 -10.61 -5.74
CA PHE A 213 4.87 -10.13 -4.55
C PHE A 213 5.17 -8.66 -4.27
N ASP A 214 4.28 -7.79 -4.73
CA ASP A 214 4.33 -6.37 -4.38
C ASP A 214 3.73 -6.13 -2.99
N ILE A 215 4.33 -5.19 -2.26
CA ILE A 215 3.96 -4.89 -0.87
C ILE A 215 3.56 -3.43 -0.79
N VAL A 216 2.41 -3.15 -0.18
CA VAL A 216 1.93 -1.80 0.10
C VAL A 216 1.89 -1.64 1.61
N LEU A 217 2.80 -0.82 2.14
CA LEU A 217 2.80 -0.41 3.55
C LEU A 217 1.62 0.52 3.82
#